data_AF-A0AAZ1XCN2-F1
#
_entry.id   AF-A0AAZ1XCN2-F1
#
_cell.length_a   1.000
_cell.length_b   1.000
_cell.length_c   1.000
_cell.angle_alpha   90.00
_cell.angle_beta   90.00
_cell.angle_gamma   90.00
#
_symmetry.space_group_name_H-M   'P 1'
#
loop_
_entity.id
_entity.type
_entity.pdbx_description
1 polymer ?
#
loop_
_entity_poly.entity_id
_entity_poly.type
_entity_poly.pdbx_seq_one_letter_code
_entity_poly.pdbx_strand_id
1 'polypeptide(L)'
;MTAFKVLFALLLTAATIDSQSFHGGKCPKPSVQEDFNVTKYMGTWYEIEKLPAVFERGTCNQATYSLQSDGTVKVHNAELLSDGTINSIEGVAKVKDPSQPAVLSVNFFKGVADSPYWVLSTDYQSYSLVYSCSDFFGVFNIDFAWILARTRTLTEDVIKQLHEKLTAAGVLAQDVYLPQPNETAYIAASYVKFLESAGARVVPVMINQTLEEYKTLFNSINGILYPGGGVSIISSGYERAAKIFYELAIEANKRGDYFPVWGTCLGFEQLMYLTSKKTILAYTNTSGVALPLNFTNAEDSRMFKGFPAQLMKDLASEPLTVNSHKWSLGMLTYNTNEELKKFYKVLSVNTDGNVEFVSTVEAYDYPIYGTQWHPEKNAFEWTRPSIPHSPSAVKTTFYMAEFFVNEARKNFHKFETEEGESKALIYNYNPVYTGTKSAFEQTYFF
;
A
#
# COMPACT_ATOMS: atom_id res chain seq x y z
N MET A 1 27.42 24.92 -48.80
CA MET A 1 26.82 23.69 -48.21
C MET A 1 27.04 23.75 -46.71
N THR A 2 26.08 24.29 -45.98
CA THR A 2 26.12 24.44 -44.53
C THR A 2 24.80 23.88 -44.01
N ALA A 3 24.81 22.61 -43.59
CA ALA A 3 23.64 21.93 -43.08
C ALA A 3 23.48 22.23 -41.59
N PHE A 4 22.44 22.98 -41.25
CA PHE A 4 21.93 23.16 -39.89
C PHE A 4 21.48 21.79 -39.34
N LYS A 5 22.14 21.30 -38.29
CA LYS A 5 21.61 20.23 -37.45
C LYS A 5 20.63 20.86 -36.45
N VAL A 6 19.34 20.73 -36.71
CA VAL A 6 18.29 21.03 -35.73
C VAL A 6 18.25 19.88 -34.73
N LEU A 7 18.74 20.12 -33.52
CA LEU A 7 18.60 19.21 -32.40
C LEU A 7 17.19 19.39 -31.82
N PHE A 8 16.30 18.43 -32.03
CA PHE A 8 15.01 18.38 -31.36
C PHE A 8 15.25 17.99 -29.89
N ALA A 9 15.39 18.97 -29.02
CA ALA A 9 15.31 18.78 -27.58
C ALA A 9 13.83 18.55 -27.23
N LEU A 10 13.40 17.28 -27.24
CA LEU A 10 12.15 16.87 -26.59
C LEU A 10 12.38 16.97 -25.08
N LEU A 11 12.11 18.16 -24.53
CA LEU A 11 11.73 18.30 -23.13
C LEU A 11 10.41 17.55 -22.95
N LEU A 12 10.47 16.26 -22.59
CA LEU A 12 9.36 15.60 -21.92
C LEU A 12 9.27 16.23 -20.52
N THR A 13 8.54 17.34 -20.42
CA THR A 13 7.82 17.62 -19.18
C THR A 13 6.87 16.44 -19.00
N ALA A 14 7.14 15.57 -18.03
CA ALA A 14 6.19 14.57 -17.58
C ALA A 14 5.00 15.32 -16.97
N ALA A 15 4.06 15.73 -17.83
CA ALA A 15 2.70 15.96 -17.40
C ALA A 15 2.21 14.60 -16.90
N THR A 16 1.88 14.51 -15.62
CA THR A 16 1.18 13.36 -15.06
C THR A 16 -0.14 13.24 -15.82
N ILE A 17 -0.20 12.32 -16.78
CA ILE A 17 -1.46 11.99 -17.43
C ILE A 17 -2.20 11.11 -16.42
N ASP A 18 -3.26 11.64 -15.81
CA ASP A 18 -4.21 10.84 -15.03
C ASP A 18 -4.87 9.83 -15.98
N SER A 19 -4.30 8.63 -16.04
CA SER A 19 -4.78 7.55 -16.89
C SER A 19 -5.90 6.79 -16.16
N GLN A 20 -6.99 6.48 -16.88
CA GLN A 20 -8.06 5.67 -16.32
C GLN A 20 -7.52 4.28 -15.95
N SER A 21 -7.73 3.85 -14.70
CA SER A 21 -7.37 2.50 -14.25
C SER A 21 -8.37 1.47 -14.79
N PHE A 22 -7.85 0.42 -15.42
CA PHE A 22 -8.63 -0.72 -15.91
C PHE A 22 -8.23 -1.96 -15.10
N HIS A 23 -9.22 -2.64 -14.52
CA HIS A 23 -9.01 -3.83 -13.71
C HIS A 23 -9.61 -5.06 -14.41
N GLY A 24 -8.95 -6.22 -14.28
CA GLY A 24 -9.50 -7.47 -14.83
C GLY A 24 -10.72 -7.96 -14.04
N GLY A 25 -11.71 -8.54 -14.72
CA GLY A 25 -12.88 -9.16 -14.10
C GLY A 25 -14.05 -8.21 -13.81
N LYS A 26 -15.00 -8.67 -12.99
CA LYS A 26 -16.24 -7.95 -12.64
C LYS A 26 -16.00 -6.86 -11.59
N CYS A 27 -16.93 -5.92 -11.50
CA CYS A 27 -16.92 -4.92 -10.43
C CYS A 27 -17.00 -5.56 -9.03
N PRO A 28 -16.11 -5.18 -8.11
CA PRO A 28 -16.19 -5.60 -6.72
C PRO A 28 -17.40 -4.93 -6.04
N LYS A 29 -17.92 -5.58 -4.99
CA LYS A 29 -19.12 -5.12 -4.27
C LYS A 29 -18.79 -4.73 -2.83
N PRO A 30 -18.22 -3.53 -2.60
CA PRO A 30 -17.91 -3.08 -1.26
C PRO A 30 -19.20 -2.90 -0.45
N SER A 31 -19.08 -2.97 0.88
CA SER A 31 -20.17 -2.53 1.71
C SER A 31 -20.45 -1.06 1.60
N VAL A 32 -21.70 -0.76 1.90
CA VAL A 32 -22.24 0.57 1.82
C VAL A 32 -22.69 1.01 3.19
N GLN A 33 -22.79 2.32 3.38
CA GLN A 33 -23.23 2.93 4.63
C GLN A 33 -24.56 2.32 5.09
N GLU A 34 -24.55 1.69 6.27
CA GLU A 34 -25.77 1.23 6.93
C GLU A 34 -26.67 2.41 7.30
N ASP A 35 -27.99 2.17 7.29
CA ASP A 35 -29.03 3.16 7.61
C ASP A 35 -28.89 4.48 6.86
N PHE A 36 -28.47 4.39 5.58
CA PHE A 36 -28.20 5.58 4.79
C PHE A 36 -29.45 6.44 4.57
N ASN A 37 -29.36 7.71 4.96
CA ASN A 37 -30.44 8.67 4.80
C ASN A 37 -30.13 9.64 3.67
N VAL A 38 -30.74 9.38 2.51
CA VAL A 38 -30.57 10.21 1.30
C VAL A 38 -30.90 11.69 1.55
N THR A 39 -31.88 11.99 2.40
CA THR A 39 -32.28 13.38 2.68
C THR A 39 -31.19 14.15 3.42
N LYS A 40 -30.50 13.51 4.38
CA LYS A 40 -29.35 14.11 5.08
C LYS A 40 -28.13 14.32 4.17
N TYR A 41 -28.06 13.59 3.06
CA TYR A 41 -26.96 13.67 2.10
C TYR A 41 -27.04 14.88 1.16
N MET A 42 -28.20 15.55 1.09
CA MET A 42 -28.44 16.70 0.20
C MET A 42 -27.50 17.88 0.45
N GLY A 43 -27.43 18.79 -0.52
CA GLY A 43 -26.56 19.96 -0.51
C GLY A 43 -25.26 19.74 -1.27
N THR A 44 -24.31 20.65 -1.08
CA THR A 44 -23.03 20.64 -1.79
C THR A 44 -21.99 19.80 -1.05
N TRP A 45 -21.19 19.10 -1.84
CA TRP A 45 -20.00 18.36 -1.46
C TRP A 45 -18.85 18.79 -2.38
N TYR A 46 -17.67 18.97 -1.81
CA TYR A 46 -16.45 19.32 -2.52
C TYR A 46 -15.56 18.09 -2.61
N GLU A 47 -14.98 17.85 -3.78
CA GLU A 47 -14.00 16.79 -3.98
C GLU A 47 -12.70 17.12 -3.25
N ILE A 48 -12.22 16.19 -2.43
CA ILE A 48 -10.94 16.29 -1.72
C ILE A 48 -9.90 15.42 -2.41
N GLU A 49 -10.24 14.16 -2.69
CA GLU A 49 -9.39 13.20 -3.40
C GLU A 49 -10.25 12.28 -4.28
N LYS A 50 -9.64 11.71 -5.32
CA LYS A 50 -10.29 10.76 -6.21
C LYS A 50 -9.34 9.74 -6.83
N LEU A 51 -9.93 8.65 -7.31
CA LEU A 51 -9.34 7.80 -8.36
C LEU A 51 -9.32 8.53 -9.71
N PRO A 52 -8.43 8.15 -10.66
CA PRO A 52 -8.46 8.72 -11.99
C PRO A 52 -9.86 8.66 -12.61
N ALA A 53 -10.36 9.84 -12.99
CA ALA A 53 -11.68 10.02 -13.58
C ALA A 53 -11.53 10.88 -14.83
N VAL A 54 -11.25 10.25 -15.98
CA VAL A 54 -10.87 10.97 -17.22
C VAL A 54 -11.95 11.91 -17.79
N PHE A 55 -13.18 11.80 -17.27
CA PHE A 55 -14.29 12.69 -17.58
C PHE A 55 -14.27 14.00 -16.77
N GLU A 56 -13.53 14.05 -15.66
CA GLU A 56 -13.27 15.25 -14.85
C GLU A 56 -11.88 15.79 -15.17
N ARG A 57 -11.82 16.93 -15.84
CA ARG A 57 -10.56 17.50 -16.39
C ARG A 57 -10.12 18.78 -15.68
N GLY A 58 -10.99 19.33 -14.84
CA GLY A 58 -10.77 20.56 -14.12
C GLY A 58 -10.26 20.34 -12.70
N THR A 59 -10.36 21.41 -11.91
CA THR A 59 -10.04 21.46 -10.50
C THR A 59 -11.20 22.06 -9.71
N CYS A 60 -11.13 22.05 -8.38
CA CYS A 60 -12.18 22.59 -7.51
C CYS A 60 -13.55 21.93 -7.75
N ASN A 61 -13.55 20.63 -8.02
CA ASN A 61 -14.74 19.86 -8.33
C ASN A 61 -15.73 19.90 -7.16
N GLN A 62 -17.01 20.03 -7.49
CA GLN A 62 -18.10 19.99 -6.52
C GLN A 62 -19.31 19.27 -7.10
N ALA A 63 -20.04 18.59 -6.23
CA ALA A 63 -21.30 17.94 -6.53
C ALA A 63 -22.38 18.52 -5.61
N THR A 64 -23.50 18.95 -6.19
CA THR A 64 -24.66 19.44 -5.43
C THR A 64 -25.85 18.53 -5.65
N TYR A 65 -26.38 18.00 -4.55
CA TYR A 65 -27.53 17.10 -4.56
C TYR A 65 -28.78 17.81 -4.07
N SER A 66 -29.89 17.69 -4.80
CA SER A 66 -31.19 18.26 -4.43
C SER A 66 -32.30 17.25 -4.59
N LEU A 67 -33.10 17.06 -3.55
CA LEU A 67 -34.21 16.12 -3.57
C LEU A 67 -35.36 16.69 -4.41
N GLN A 68 -35.91 15.86 -5.31
CA GLN A 68 -37.03 16.21 -6.17
C GLN A 68 -38.35 15.70 -5.60
N SER A 69 -39.46 16.27 -6.09
CA SER A 69 -40.81 15.90 -5.66
C SER A 69 -41.21 14.45 -5.97
N ASP A 70 -40.57 13.85 -6.97
CA ASP A 70 -40.78 12.45 -7.38
C ASP A 70 -39.91 11.45 -6.59
N GLY A 71 -39.13 11.93 -5.61
CA GLY A 71 -38.23 11.12 -4.79
C GLY A 71 -36.87 10.84 -5.42
N THR A 72 -36.61 11.32 -6.64
CA THR A 72 -35.27 11.29 -7.24
C THR A 72 -34.39 12.41 -6.70
N VAL A 73 -33.08 12.32 -6.94
CA VAL A 73 -32.10 13.32 -6.54
C VAL A 73 -31.54 13.97 -7.80
N LYS A 74 -31.71 15.29 -7.96
CA LYS A 74 -30.96 16.06 -8.94
C LYS A 74 -29.48 16.10 -8.52
N VAL A 75 -28.59 15.76 -9.44
CA VAL A 75 -27.13 15.85 -9.28
C VAL A 75 -26.63 16.97 -10.19
N HIS A 76 -25.91 17.94 -9.65
CA HIS A 76 -25.24 18.97 -10.41
C HIS A 76 -23.76 18.98 -10.07
N ASN A 77 -22.93 18.54 -11.02
CA ASN A 77 -21.48 18.56 -10.90
C ASN A 77 -20.92 19.79 -11.61
N ALA A 78 -19.90 20.42 -11.02
CA ALA A 78 -19.19 21.53 -11.62
C ALA A 78 -17.69 21.45 -11.32
N GLU A 79 -16.88 21.90 -12.28
CA GLU A 79 -15.42 21.94 -12.22
C GLU A 79 -14.90 23.25 -12.83
N LEU A 80 -13.73 23.71 -12.37
CA LEU A 80 -13.00 24.84 -12.92
C LEU A 80 -11.97 24.34 -13.93
N LEU A 81 -12.13 24.71 -15.21
CA LEU A 81 -11.19 24.39 -16.28
C LEU A 81 -9.94 25.27 -16.22
N SER A 82 -8.88 24.83 -16.90
CA SER A 82 -7.59 25.54 -16.94
C SER A 82 -7.65 26.92 -17.62
N ASP A 83 -8.65 27.18 -18.44
CA ASP A 83 -8.93 28.48 -19.05
C ASP A 83 -9.74 29.43 -18.14
N GLY A 84 -10.06 28.99 -16.92
CA GLY A 84 -10.82 29.73 -15.93
C GLY A 84 -12.34 29.64 -16.10
N THR A 85 -12.84 28.90 -17.09
CA THR A 85 -14.28 28.69 -17.28
C THR A 85 -14.82 27.58 -16.37
N ILE A 86 -16.11 27.64 -16.04
CA ILE A 86 -16.80 26.59 -15.28
C ILE A 86 -17.43 25.63 -16.26
N ASN A 87 -17.03 24.36 -16.18
CA ASN A 87 -17.75 23.25 -16.83
C ASN A 87 -18.72 22.63 -15.83
N SER A 88 -19.90 22.24 -16.28
CA SER A 88 -20.92 21.64 -15.41
C SER A 88 -21.79 20.64 -16.13
N ILE A 89 -22.29 19.65 -15.39
CA ILE A 89 -23.21 18.63 -15.90
C ILE A 89 -24.30 18.34 -14.88
N GLU A 90 -25.53 18.18 -15.38
CA GLU A 90 -26.69 17.79 -14.58
C GLU A 90 -27.09 16.34 -14.86
N GLY A 91 -27.50 15.65 -13.80
CA GLY A 91 -27.99 14.28 -13.86
C GLY A 91 -29.04 14.00 -12.80
N VAL A 92 -29.51 12.76 -12.78
CA VAL A 92 -30.51 12.28 -11.84
C VAL A 92 -30.00 11.01 -11.17
N ALA A 93 -29.99 10.99 -9.84
CA ALA A 93 -29.75 9.81 -9.03
C ALA A 93 -31.06 9.25 -8.48
N LYS A 94 -31.14 7.93 -8.32
CA LYS A 94 -32.26 7.24 -7.69
C LYS A 94 -31.78 6.06 -6.86
N VAL A 95 -32.46 5.78 -5.77
CA VAL A 95 -32.30 4.55 -4.99
C VAL A 95 -33.05 3.45 -5.73
N LYS A 96 -32.35 2.40 -6.17
CA LYS A 96 -32.97 1.27 -6.89
C LYS A 96 -33.65 0.28 -5.95
N ASP A 97 -33.04 0.06 -4.79
CA ASP A 97 -33.54 -0.85 -3.77
C ASP A 97 -33.67 -0.08 -2.44
N PRO A 98 -34.89 0.18 -1.96
CA PRO A 98 -35.11 0.88 -0.69
C PRO A 98 -34.49 0.18 0.53
N SER A 99 -34.19 -1.13 0.45
CA SER A 99 -33.49 -1.87 1.52
C SER A 99 -31.99 -1.58 1.55
N GLN A 100 -31.43 -1.01 0.48
CA GLN A 100 -30.04 -0.59 0.38
C GLN A 100 -29.94 0.87 -0.10
N PRO A 101 -30.35 1.85 0.73
CA PRO A 101 -30.48 3.23 0.30
C PRO A 101 -29.16 3.91 -0.09
N ALA A 102 -28.01 3.36 0.35
CA ALA A 102 -26.67 3.81 -0.03
C ALA A 102 -26.22 3.35 -1.43
N VAL A 103 -26.99 2.47 -2.09
CA VAL A 103 -26.73 1.96 -3.46
C VAL A 103 -27.57 2.76 -4.44
N LEU A 104 -27.03 3.90 -4.88
CA LEU A 104 -27.70 4.74 -5.86
C LEU A 104 -27.27 4.37 -7.28
N SER A 105 -28.10 4.77 -8.24
CA SER A 105 -27.76 4.77 -9.66
C SER A 105 -27.95 6.17 -10.22
N VAL A 106 -26.94 6.68 -10.92
CA VAL A 106 -26.88 8.03 -11.46
C VAL A 106 -26.92 7.99 -12.99
N ASN A 107 -27.65 8.92 -13.59
CA ASN A 107 -27.74 9.08 -15.03
C ASN A 107 -27.52 10.55 -15.42
N PHE A 108 -26.54 10.80 -16.29
CA PHE A 108 -26.26 12.14 -16.84
C PHE A 108 -26.68 12.30 -18.31
N PHE A 109 -26.97 11.21 -19.01
CA PHE A 109 -27.23 11.21 -20.45
C PHE A 109 -28.43 10.33 -20.80
N LYS A 110 -29.46 10.95 -21.36
CA LYS A 110 -30.69 10.24 -21.77
C LYS A 110 -30.36 9.14 -22.78
N GLY A 111 -30.76 7.90 -22.45
CA GLY A 111 -30.53 6.73 -23.30
C GLY A 111 -29.21 6.00 -23.03
N VAL A 112 -28.38 6.49 -22.11
CA VAL A 112 -27.21 5.76 -21.57
C VAL A 112 -27.62 5.02 -20.30
N ALA A 113 -27.00 3.87 -20.04
CA ALA A 113 -27.26 3.09 -18.83
C ALA A 113 -26.85 3.87 -17.57
N ASP A 114 -27.58 3.67 -16.47
CA ASP A 114 -27.27 4.30 -15.19
C ASP A 114 -25.93 3.77 -14.64
N SER A 115 -25.06 4.68 -14.20
CA SER A 115 -23.82 4.35 -13.50
C SER A 115 -24.07 4.12 -12.01
N PRO A 116 -23.44 3.12 -11.38
CA PRO A 116 -23.52 2.94 -9.93
C PRO A 116 -22.92 4.13 -9.17
N TYR A 117 -23.50 4.48 -8.03
CA TYR A 117 -22.98 5.50 -7.11
C TYR A 117 -23.24 5.03 -5.68
N TRP A 118 -22.22 4.46 -5.05
CA TRP A 118 -22.36 3.77 -3.77
C TRP A 118 -21.68 4.58 -2.68
N VAL A 119 -22.43 4.95 -1.64
CA VAL A 119 -21.88 5.63 -0.48
C VAL A 119 -21.32 4.59 0.48
N LEU A 120 -20.01 4.49 0.58
CA LEU A 120 -19.33 3.52 1.44
C LEU A 120 -19.35 3.95 2.92
N SER A 121 -19.17 5.24 3.18
CA SER A 121 -19.24 5.79 4.52
C SER A 121 -19.49 7.29 4.49
N THR A 122 -20.34 7.81 5.37
CA THR A 122 -20.52 9.24 5.54
C THR A 122 -21.04 9.56 6.95
N ASP A 123 -20.61 10.68 7.51
CA ASP A 123 -21.22 11.26 8.72
C ASP A 123 -22.27 12.34 8.37
N TYR A 124 -22.55 12.54 7.08
CA TYR A 124 -23.42 13.55 6.46
C TYR A 124 -22.97 15.02 6.63
N GLN A 125 -22.13 15.30 7.61
CA GLN A 125 -21.83 16.65 8.10
C GLN A 125 -20.43 17.12 7.70
N SER A 126 -19.48 16.21 7.55
CA SER A 126 -18.10 16.55 7.24
C SER A 126 -17.60 15.81 6.00
N TYR A 127 -17.81 14.50 5.88
CA TYR A 127 -17.20 13.67 4.85
C TYR A 127 -18.18 12.69 4.18
N SER A 128 -17.81 12.24 2.98
CA SER A 128 -18.40 11.08 2.33
C SER A 128 -17.35 10.34 1.50
N LEU A 129 -17.27 9.03 1.66
CA LEU A 129 -16.49 8.13 0.82
C LEU A 129 -17.43 7.43 -0.16
N VAL A 130 -17.16 7.58 -1.45
CA VAL A 130 -18.03 7.12 -2.53
C VAL A 130 -17.25 6.21 -3.46
N TYR A 131 -17.92 5.18 -3.97
CA TYR A 131 -17.39 4.25 -4.96
C TYR A 131 -18.36 4.08 -6.13
N SER A 132 -17.82 3.96 -7.33
CA SER A 132 -18.56 3.64 -8.55
C SER A 132 -17.75 2.64 -9.36
N CYS A 133 -18.41 1.70 -10.03
CA CYS A 133 -17.74 0.78 -10.92
C CYS A 133 -18.68 0.33 -12.03
N SER A 134 -18.14 0.23 -13.25
CA SER A 134 -18.84 -0.33 -14.40
C SER A 134 -18.10 -1.54 -14.94
N ASP A 135 -18.80 -2.67 -15.08
CA ASP A 135 -18.24 -3.88 -15.68
C ASP A 135 -18.47 -3.91 -17.20
N PHE A 136 -17.51 -4.45 -17.93
CA PHE A 136 -17.57 -4.61 -19.38
C PHE A 136 -17.54 -6.09 -19.70
N PHE A 137 -18.74 -6.70 -19.76
CA PHE A 137 -18.97 -8.10 -20.10
C PHE A 137 -18.21 -9.08 -19.18
N GLY A 138 -17.92 -8.66 -17.94
CA GLY A 138 -17.12 -9.43 -16.97
C GLY A 138 -15.66 -9.67 -17.37
N VAL A 139 -15.16 -9.03 -18.43
CA VAL A 139 -13.76 -9.17 -18.88
C VAL A 139 -12.86 -8.20 -18.12
N PHE A 140 -13.30 -6.95 -18.02
CA PHE A 140 -12.63 -5.91 -17.26
C PHE A 140 -13.67 -4.95 -16.68
N ASN A 141 -13.25 -4.18 -15.70
CA ASN A 141 -14.04 -3.15 -15.08
C ASN A 141 -13.25 -1.84 -14.96
N ILE A 142 -14.00 -0.76 -14.81
CA ILE A 142 -13.48 0.57 -14.55
C ILE A 142 -14.15 1.04 -13.28
N ASP A 143 -13.35 1.44 -12.31
CA ASP A 143 -13.80 1.93 -11.02
C ASP A 143 -13.36 3.37 -10.76
N PHE A 144 -14.11 3.99 -9.87
CA PHE A 144 -13.93 5.35 -9.43
C PHE A 144 -14.21 5.40 -7.93
N ALA A 145 -13.52 6.29 -7.25
CA ALA A 145 -13.73 6.56 -5.85
C ALA A 145 -13.50 8.05 -5.60
N TRP A 146 -14.26 8.60 -4.67
CA TRP A 146 -14.13 9.99 -4.26
C TRP A 146 -14.19 10.09 -2.75
N ILE A 147 -13.27 10.88 -2.18
CA ILE A 147 -13.43 11.47 -0.86
C ILE A 147 -14.03 12.85 -1.08
N LEU A 148 -15.23 13.03 -0.55
CA LEU A 148 -15.99 14.26 -0.62
C LEU A 148 -16.09 14.89 0.77
N ALA A 149 -16.21 16.21 0.82
CA ALA A 149 -16.36 16.94 2.08
C ALA A 149 -17.38 18.08 2.00
N ARG A 150 -17.94 18.49 3.15
CA ARG A 150 -18.83 19.66 3.23
C ARG A 150 -18.10 21.00 3.15
N THR A 151 -16.77 20.99 3.31
CA THR A 151 -15.89 22.14 3.09
C THR A 151 -14.78 21.76 2.12
N ARG A 152 -13.99 22.73 1.64
CA ARG A 152 -12.92 22.46 0.65
C ARG A 152 -11.68 21.77 1.22
N THR A 153 -11.70 21.42 2.50
CA THR A 153 -10.59 20.75 3.18
C THR A 153 -11.15 19.77 4.20
N LEU A 154 -10.44 18.66 4.42
CA LEU A 154 -10.66 17.78 5.58
C LEU A 154 -9.41 17.81 6.46
N THR A 155 -9.58 17.50 7.74
CA THR A 155 -8.45 17.24 8.63
C THR A 155 -7.74 15.96 8.21
N GLU A 156 -6.42 15.92 8.37
CA GLU A 156 -5.60 14.74 8.03
C GLU A 156 -6.10 13.46 8.71
N ASP A 157 -6.58 13.54 9.96
CA ASP A 157 -7.13 12.39 10.69
C ASP A 157 -8.34 11.76 9.99
N VAL A 158 -9.23 12.58 9.42
CA VAL A 158 -10.44 12.10 8.71
C VAL A 158 -10.05 11.49 7.37
N ILE A 159 -9.12 12.12 6.65
CA ILE A 159 -8.59 11.56 5.40
C ILE A 159 -7.96 10.20 5.66
N LYS A 160 -7.12 10.09 6.69
CA LYS A 160 -6.48 8.84 7.11
C LYS A 160 -7.51 7.77 7.46
N GLN A 161 -8.55 8.11 8.22
CA GLN A 161 -9.65 7.19 8.56
C GLN A 161 -10.39 6.68 7.31
N LEU A 162 -10.58 7.54 6.31
CA LEU A 162 -11.25 7.16 5.06
C LEU A 162 -10.37 6.27 4.20
N HIS A 163 -9.06 6.51 4.18
CA HIS A 163 -8.09 5.61 3.56
C HIS A 163 -8.00 4.26 4.29
N GLU A 164 -8.07 4.25 5.62
CA GLU A 164 -8.07 3.04 6.46
C GLU A 164 -9.21 2.08 6.12
N LYS A 165 -10.41 2.62 5.83
CA LYS A 165 -11.55 1.84 5.37
C LYS A 165 -11.27 1.09 4.06
N LEU A 166 -10.26 1.50 3.31
CA LEU A 166 -9.90 0.93 2.01
C LEU A 166 -8.58 0.14 2.04
N THR A 167 -7.83 0.14 3.15
CA THR A 167 -6.46 -0.40 3.17
C THR A 167 -6.34 -1.67 4.03
N ALA A 168 -6.13 -2.80 3.38
CA ALA A 168 -5.72 -4.07 3.97
C ALA A 168 -4.36 -4.50 3.39
N ALA A 169 -3.33 -4.61 4.22
CA ALA A 169 -1.99 -5.02 3.78
C ALA A 169 -1.74 -6.50 4.12
N GLY A 170 -1.15 -7.25 3.19
CA GLY A 170 -0.74 -8.63 3.42
C GLY A 170 0.56 -8.71 4.20
N VAL A 171 0.68 -9.64 5.13
CA VAL A 171 1.95 -10.05 5.74
C VAL A 171 2.21 -11.51 5.41
N LEU A 172 3.33 -11.80 4.76
CA LEU A 172 3.66 -13.15 4.32
C LEU A 172 4.05 -14.05 5.50
N ALA A 173 3.32 -15.14 5.68
CA ALA A 173 3.68 -16.18 6.63
C ALA A 173 4.93 -16.94 6.16
N GLN A 174 5.62 -17.59 7.07
CA GLN A 174 6.79 -18.40 6.74
C GLN A 174 6.74 -19.76 7.42
N ASP A 175 7.43 -20.74 6.84
CA ASP A 175 7.48 -22.11 7.30
C ASP A 175 8.01 -22.22 8.75
N VAL A 176 7.38 -23.07 9.57
CA VAL A 176 7.91 -23.47 10.87
C VAL A 176 8.95 -24.59 10.67
N TYR A 177 10.14 -24.46 11.28
CA TYR A 177 11.22 -25.44 11.09
C TYR A 177 10.86 -26.86 11.54
N LEU A 178 10.11 -26.99 12.64
CA LEU A 178 9.56 -28.25 13.15
C LEU A 178 8.03 -28.11 13.26
N PRO A 179 7.29 -28.31 12.16
CA PRO A 179 5.85 -28.07 12.15
C PRO A 179 5.11 -29.07 13.04
N GLN A 180 4.10 -28.58 13.75
CA GLN A 180 3.11 -29.40 14.46
C GLN A 180 1.79 -29.40 13.67
N PRO A 181 0.87 -30.34 13.93
CA PRO A 181 -0.48 -30.27 13.36
C PRO A 181 -1.11 -28.91 13.66
N ASN A 182 -1.53 -28.19 12.61
CA ASN A 182 -2.10 -26.82 12.67
C ASN A 182 -1.12 -25.71 13.12
N GLU A 183 0.20 -25.96 13.07
CA GLU A 183 1.25 -24.94 13.28
C GLU A 183 2.35 -25.15 12.23
N THR A 184 1.98 -24.94 10.97
CA THR A 184 2.84 -25.17 9.80
C THR A 184 3.51 -23.90 9.31
N ALA A 185 2.89 -22.75 9.58
CA ALA A 185 3.42 -21.43 9.25
C ALA A 185 3.28 -20.47 10.42
N TYR A 186 4.06 -19.39 10.41
CA TYR A 186 3.97 -18.36 11.44
C TYR A 186 4.20 -16.94 10.92
N ILE A 187 3.69 -15.97 11.67
CA ILE A 187 3.99 -14.53 11.55
C ILE A 187 4.32 -13.98 12.93
N ALA A 188 5.45 -13.29 13.10
CA ALA A 188 5.73 -12.57 14.34
C ALA A 188 4.77 -11.38 14.49
N ALA A 189 4.17 -11.22 15.68
CA ALA A 189 3.12 -10.22 15.90
C ALA A 189 3.63 -8.77 15.78
N SER A 190 4.93 -8.54 15.91
CA SER A 190 5.54 -7.22 15.69
C SER A 190 5.31 -6.67 14.28
N TYR A 191 5.28 -7.52 13.23
CA TYR A 191 4.96 -7.06 11.87
C TYR A 191 3.48 -6.67 11.71
N VAL A 192 2.58 -7.33 12.43
CA VAL A 192 1.15 -6.98 12.45
C VAL A 192 0.98 -5.61 13.11
N LYS A 193 1.52 -5.46 14.33
CA LYS A 193 1.49 -4.20 15.10
C LYS A 193 2.16 -3.04 14.35
N PHE A 194 3.23 -3.33 13.61
CA PHE A 194 3.92 -2.35 12.76
C PHE A 194 2.96 -1.72 11.75
N LEU A 195 2.27 -2.52 10.94
CA LEU A 195 1.33 -2.02 9.95
C LEU A 195 0.09 -1.38 10.59
N GLU A 196 -0.46 -2.00 11.64
CA GLU A 196 -1.62 -1.45 12.36
C GLU A 196 -1.33 -0.08 12.99
N SER A 197 -0.11 0.15 13.49
CA SER A 197 0.29 1.44 14.07
C SER A 197 0.23 2.61 13.08
N ALA A 198 0.31 2.31 11.78
CA ALA A 198 0.22 3.28 10.70
C ALA A 198 -1.18 3.40 10.06
N GLY A 199 -2.17 2.68 10.59
CA GLY A 199 -3.54 2.69 10.08
C GLY A 199 -3.73 1.80 8.86
N ALA A 200 -3.26 0.55 8.93
CA ALA A 200 -3.62 -0.51 8.00
C ALA A 200 -4.21 -1.69 8.76
N ARG A 201 -5.19 -2.38 8.16
CA ARG A 201 -5.60 -3.71 8.62
C ARG A 201 -4.67 -4.75 8.01
N VAL A 202 -4.50 -5.89 8.68
CA VAL A 202 -3.55 -6.93 8.24
C VAL A 202 -4.26 -8.21 7.83
N VAL A 203 -3.81 -8.78 6.72
CA VAL A 203 -4.21 -10.10 6.23
C VAL A 203 -2.99 -11.03 6.27
N PRO A 204 -3.00 -12.14 7.03
CA PRO A 204 -1.95 -13.14 6.94
C PRO A 204 -1.99 -13.84 5.58
N VAL A 205 -0.92 -13.69 4.79
CA VAL A 205 -0.77 -14.37 3.50
C VAL A 205 -0.17 -15.74 3.77
N MET A 206 -1.00 -16.78 3.70
CA MET A 206 -0.57 -18.15 3.97
C MET A 206 0.41 -18.65 2.91
N ILE A 207 1.39 -19.43 3.33
CA ILE A 207 2.21 -20.20 2.40
C ILE A 207 1.42 -21.38 1.84
N ASN A 208 2.00 -22.01 0.83
CA ASN A 208 1.50 -23.25 0.26
C ASN A 208 0.13 -23.19 -0.45
N GLN A 209 -0.41 -22.00 -0.72
CA GLN A 209 -1.64 -21.82 -1.52
C GLN A 209 -1.42 -22.01 -3.03
N THR A 210 -2.52 -22.17 -3.76
CA THR A 210 -2.56 -22.22 -5.22
C THR A 210 -2.34 -20.84 -5.85
N LEU A 211 -1.97 -20.81 -7.13
CA LEU A 211 -1.78 -19.56 -7.86
C LEU A 211 -3.06 -18.72 -7.93
N GLU A 212 -4.23 -19.34 -8.10
CA GLU A 212 -5.51 -18.62 -8.20
C GLU A 212 -5.95 -18.05 -6.86
N GLU A 213 -5.67 -18.73 -5.74
CA GLU A 213 -5.86 -18.17 -4.40
C GLU A 213 -4.96 -16.94 -4.18
N TYR A 214 -3.68 -17.02 -4.59
CA TYR A 214 -2.79 -15.86 -4.48
C TYR A 214 -3.20 -14.69 -5.37
N LYS A 215 -3.67 -14.93 -6.60
CA LYS A 215 -4.20 -13.86 -7.46
C LYS A 215 -5.45 -13.22 -6.87
N THR A 216 -6.36 -14.03 -6.34
CA THR A 216 -7.57 -13.56 -5.67
C THR A 216 -7.21 -12.67 -4.49
N LEU A 217 -6.27 -13.13 -3.66
CA LEU A 217 -5.80 -12.36 -2.50
C LEU A 217 -5.04 -11.10 -2.91
N PHE A 218 -4.18 -11.17 -3.93
CA PHE A 218 -3.45 -10.03 -4.48
C PHE A 218 -4.38 -8.90 -4.92
N ASN A 219 -5.47 -9.23 -5.63
CA ASN A 219 -6.48 -8.26 -6.06
C ASN A 219 -7.37 -7.75 -4.90
N SER A 220 -7.24 -8.35 -3.71
CA SER A 220 -8.04 -8.01 -2.52
C SER A 220 -7.30 -7.17 -1.49
N ILE A 221 -5.95 -7.22 -1.48
CA ILE A 221 -5.11 -6.46 -0.55
C ILE A 221 -4.39 -5.32 -1.27
N ASN A 222 -3.94 -4.33 -0.52
CA ASN A 222 -3.41 -3.08 -1.06
C ASN A 222 -1.88 -3.00 -1.06
N GLY A 223 -1.21 -4.05 -0.63
CA GLY A 223 0.25 -4.12 -0.56
C GLY A 223 0.66 -5.38 0.17
N ILE A 224 1.95 -5.73 0.08
CA ILE A 224 2.47 -6.92 0.77
C ILE A 224 3.80 -6.64 1.45
N LEU A 225 3.92 -7.13 2.68
CA LEU A 225 5.15 -7.15 3.46
C LEU A 225 5.71 -8.57 3.53
N TYR A 226 6.96 -8.72 3.13
CA TYR A 226 7.80 -9.90 3.31
C TYR A 226 8.58 -9.73 4.62
N PRO A 227 8.19 -10.40 5.71
CA PRO A 227 8.85 -10.21 7.01
C PRO A 227 10.21 -10.89 7.03
N GLY A 228 11.00 -10.55 8.04
CA GLY A 228 12.23 -11.26 8.39
C GLY A 228 11.94 -12.68 8.88
N GLY A 229 12.97 -13.53 8.87
CA GLY A 229 12.77 -14.95 9.10
C GLY A 229 14.05 -15.77 8.96
N GLY A 230 13.89 -17.09 8.99
CA GLY A 230 15.01 -18.04 8.92
C GLY A 230 14.86 -19.15 7.87
N VAL A 231 13.88 -19.02 6.96
CA VAL A 231 13.60 -20.02 5.93
C VAL A 231 14.46 -19.81 4.67
N SER A 232 14.52 -20.82 3.80
CA SER A 232 15.29 -20.76 2.55
C SER A 232 14.71 -19.75 1.56
N ILE A 233 15.51 -18.80 1.07
CA ILE A 233 15.13 -17.85 0.00
C ILE A 233 15.07 -18.47 -1.40
N ILE A 234 15.29 -19.79 -1.51
CA ILE A 234 15.37 -20.52 -2.79
C ILE A 234 14.29 -21.60 -2.89
N SER A 235 13.89 -22.19 -1.75
CA SER A 235 13.18 -23.47 -1.75
C SER A 235 12.13 -23.62 -0.64
N SER A 236 11.64 -22.52 -0.08
CA SER A 236 10.62 -22.52 0.99
C SER A 236 9.21 -22.24 0.44
N GLY A 237 8.18 -22.49 1.24
CA GLY A 237 6.83 -22.04 0.94
C GLY A 237 6.75 -20.50 0.88
N TYR A 238 7.53 -19.83 1.73
CA TYR A 238 7.73 -18.38 1.72
C TYR A 238 8.29 -17.87 0.38
N GLU A 239 9.37 -18.46 -0.12
CA GLU A 239 9.98 -18.06 -1.41
C GLU A 239 8.96 -18.13 -2.54
N ARG A 240 8.22 -19.25 -2.62
CA ARG A 240 7.26 -19.48 -3.69
C ARG A 240 6.15 -18.42 -3.68
N ALA A 241 5.63 -18.12 -2.49
CA ALA A 241 4.60 -17.11 -2.31
C ALA A 241 5.13 -15.70 -2.62
N ALA A 242 6.30 -15.34 -2.08
CA ALA A 242 6.95 -14.06 -2.34
C ALA A 242 7.20 -13.85 -3.82
N LYS A 243 7.69 -14.87 -4.54
CA LYS A 243 7.90 -14.82 -5.98
C LYS A 243 6.62 -14.51 -6.75
N ILE A 244 5.53 -15.20 -6.43
CA ILE A 244 4.23 -14.99 -7.09
C ILE A 244 3.74 -13.55 -6.86
N PHE A 245 3.75 -13.06 -5.62
CA PHE A 245 3.35 -11.68 -5.33
C PHE A 245 4.26 -10.64 -5.96
N TYR A 246 5.57 -10.88 -6.02
CA TYR A 246 6.53 -9.99 -6.68
C TYR A 246 6.23 -9.90 -8.19
N GLU A 247 6.02 -11.04 -8.87
CA GLU A 247 5.67 -11.06 -10.29
C GLU A 247 4.32 -10.37 -10.56
N LEU A 248 3.31 -10.62 -9.72
CA LEU A 248 2.01 -9.93 -9.82
C LEU A 248 2.14 -8.43 -9.60
N ALA A 249 2.92 -7.99 -8.61
CA ALA A 249 3.16 -6.58 -8.32
C ALA A 249 3.91 -5.90 -9.48
N ILE A 250 4.93 -6.52 -10.06
CA ILE A 250 5.64 -5.99 -11.22
C ILE A 250 4.69 -5.80 -12.40
N GLU A 251 3.86 -6.81 -12.71
CA GLU A 251 2.91 -6.73 -13.82
C GLU A 251 1.79 -5.72 -13.56
N ALA A 252 1.29 -5.60 -12.33
CA ALA A 252 0.32 -4.58 -11.93
C ALA A 252 0.88 -3.18 -12.12
N ASN A 253 2.06 -2.90 -11.57
CA ASN A 253 2.65 -1.57 -11.66
C ASN A 253 2.97 -1.18 -13.12
N LYS A 254 3.41 -2.12 -13.96
CA LYS A 254 3.62 -1.86 -15.40
C LYS A 254 2.36 -1.41 -16.15
N ARG A 255 1.18 -1.88 -15.72
CA ARG A 255 -0.12 -1.49 -16.32
C ARG A 255 -0.78 -0.30 -15.61
N GLY A 256 -0.09 0.36 -14.68
CA GLY A 256 -0.61 1.51 -13.92
C GLY A 256 -1.40 1.16 -12.67
N ASP A 257 -1.43 -0.11 -12.27
CA ASP A 257 -2.09 -0.61 -11.07
C ASP A 257 -1.07 -0.67 -9.91
N TYR A 258 -1.11 0.35 -9.05
CA TYR A 258 -0.04 0.64 -8.08
C TYR A 258 -0.02 -0.35 -6.91
N PHE A 259 0.90 -1.31 -6.88
CA PHE A 259 0.96 -2.29 -5.78
C PHE A 259 2.32 -2.28 -5.07
N PRO A 260 2.42 -1.79 -3.82
CA PRO A 260 3.67 -1.70 -3.11
C PRO A 260 4.10 -3.03 -2.45
N VAL A 261 5.40 -3.27 -2.47
CA VAL A 261 6.05 -4.44 -1.84
C VAL A 261 7.10 -3.96 -0.85
N TRP A 262 7.07 -4.48 0.37
CA TRP A 262 8.08 -4.23 1.40
C TRP A 262 8.83 -5.50 1.78
N GLY A 263 10.15 -5.45 1.89
CA GLY A 263 10.97 -6.55 2.40
C GLY A 263 11.79 -6.17 3.63
N THR A 264 11.60 -6.88 4.74
CA THR A 264 12.41 -6.71 5.97
C THR A 264 13.34 -7.91 6.16
N CYS A 265 14.64 -7.69 6.38
CA CYS A 265 15.65 -8.72 6.63
C CYS A 265 15.59 -9.87 5.60
N LEU A 266 15.03 -11.04 5.95
CA LEU A 266 14.77 -12.14 5.00
C LEU A 266 13.98 -11.67 3.78
N GLY A 267 12.99 -10.78 3.95
CA GLY A 267 12.23 -10.20 2.84
C GLY A 267 13.09 -9.32 1.94
N PHE A 268 14.04 -8.57 2.50
CA PHE A 268 15.04 -7.82 1.73
C PHE A 268 15.94 -8.78 0.94
N GLU A 269 16.45 -9.83 1.58
CA GLU A 269 17.25 -10.88 0.94
C GLU A 269 16.48 -11.57 -0.21
N GLN A 270 15.20 -11.86 0.01
CA GLN A 270 14.30 -12.42 -0.99
C GLN A 270 14.11 -11.48 -2.18
N LEU A 271 13.93 -10.17 -1.96
CA LEU A 271 13.85 -9.19 -3.04
C LEU A 271 15.14 -9.14 -3.86
N MET A 272 16.31 -9.15 -3.22
CA MET A 272 17.60 -9.17 -3.92
C MET A 272 17.76 -10.44 -4.76
N TYR A 273 17.32 -11.59 -4.24
CA TYR A 273 17.31 -12.84 -5.00
C TYR A 273 16.32 -12.80 -6.18
N LEU A 274 15.09 -12.32 -5.99
CA LEU A 274 14.07 -12.28 -7.05
C LEU A 274 14.47 -11.36 -8.20
N THR A 275 15.07 -10.21 -7.90
CA THR A 275 15.56 -9.27 -8.92
C THR A 275 16.80 -9.81 -9.65
N SER A 276 17.78 -10.33 -8.92
CA SER A 276 19.05 -10.78 -9.52
C SER A 276 19.04 -12.20 -10.08
N LYS A 277 18.10 -13.03 -9.62
CA LYS A 277 18.00 -14.49 -9.85
C LYS A 277 19.27 -15.26 -9.47
N LYS A 278 20.04 -14.75 -8.50
CA LYS A 278 21.34 -15.30 -8.08
C LYS A 278 21.47 -15.29 -6.56
N THR A 279 22.20 -16.25 -6.01
CA THR A 279 22.58 -16.28 -4.59
C THR A 279 23.82 -15.42 -4.37
N ILE A 280 23.59 -14.17 -3.98
CA ILE A 280 24.61 -13.09 -3.99
C ILE A 280 24.92 -12.51 -2.61
N LEU A 281 24.42 -13.15 -1.55
CA LEU A 281 24.62 -12.68 -0.18
C LEU A 281 25.98 -13.13 0.36
N ALA A 282 26.62 -12.25 1.12
CA ALA A 282 27.85 -12.52 1.83
C ALA A 282 27.56 -12.66 3.33
N TYR A 283 28.34 -13.48 4.02
CA TYR A 283 28.25 -13.59 5.47
C TYR A 283 28.70 -12.28 6.13
N THR A 284 27.96 -11.82 7.14
CA THR A 284 28.28 -10.65 7.95
C THR A 284 28.02 -10.93 9.43
N ASN A 285 28.85 -10.35 10.32
CA ASN A 285 28.69 -10.50 11.77
C ASN A 285 27.69 -9.49 12.35
N THR A 286 26.42 -9.66 11.99
CA THR A 286 25.33 -8.69 12.24
C THR A 286 24.15 -9.30 12.99
N SER A 287 24.38 -10.43 13.66
CA SER A 287 23.37 -11.14 14.45
C SER A 287 23.22 -10.52 15.84
N GLY A 288 22.44 -9.44 15.95
CA GLY A 288 22.04 -8.84 17.22
C GLY A 288 22.79 -7.56 17.58
N VAL A 289 22.91 -6.63 16.65
CA VAL A 289 23.57 -5.32 16.84
C VAL A 289 22.65 -4.18 16.42
N ALA A 290 22.61 -3.09 17.18
CA ALA A 290 21.95 -1.85 16.76
C ALA A 290 22.96 -0.91 16.08
N LEU A 291 22.60 -0.39 14.91
CA LEU A 291 23.46 0.46 14.09
C LEU A 291 22.73 1.77 13.70
N PRO A 292 23.48 2.89 13.52
CA PRO A 292 22.98 4.02 12.75
C PRO A 292 22.86 3.64 11.26
N LEU A 293 22.36 4.53 10.41
CA LEU A 293 22.33 4.36 8.96
C LEU A 293 23.34 5.31 8.29
N ASN A 294 24.25 4.76 7.50
CA ASN A 294 25.11 5.59 6.67
C ASN A 294 24.36 5.91 5.37
N PHE A 295 23.67 7.05 5.33
CA PHE A 295 22.88 7.46 4.19
C PHE A 295 23.75 7.74 2.95
N THR A 296 23.22 7.39 1.78
CA THR A 296 23.87 7.65 0.48
C THR A 296 23.01 8.59 -0.37
N ASN A 297 21.82 8.16 -0.79
CA ASN A 297 20.92 8.91 -1.66
C ASN A 297 19.53 9.14 -1.02
N ALA A 298 19.49 9.29 0.31
CA ALA A 298 18.25 9.34 1.09
C ALA A 298 17.45 10.65 0.94
N GLU A 299 18.12 11.78 0.69
CA GLU A 299 17.47 13.11 0.60
C GLU A 299 16.44 13.19 -0.54
N ASP A 300 16.73 12.55 -1.68
CA ASP A 300 15.83 12.48 -2.84
C ASP A 300 15.02 11.17 -2.89
N SER A 301 14.90 10.45 -1.78
CA SER A 301 14.18 9.16 -1.75
C SER A 301 12.68 9.34 -1.56
N ARG A 302 11.89 8.37 -2.00
CA ARG A 302 10.46 8.32 -1.64
C ARG A 302 10.31 7.93 -0.17
N MET A 303 11.09 6.94 0.26
CA MET A 303 11.02 6.35 1.61
C MET A 303 11.22 7.37 2.73
N PHE A 304 12.24 8.24 2.63
CA PHE A 304 12.59 9.17 3.70
C PHE A 304 12.02 10.59 3.51
N LYS A 305 11.27 10.86 2.43
CA LYS A 305 10.74 12.20 2.12
C LYS A 305 9.88 12.79 3.23
N GLY A 306 9.11 11.94 3.93
CA GLY A 306 8.22 12.35 5.03
C GLY A 306 8.89 12.42 6.41
N PHE A 307 10.17 12.07 6.53
CA PHE A 307 10.83 11.97 7.82
C PHE A 307 11.21 13.35 8.35
N PRO A 308 11.00 13.63 9.66
CA PRO A 308 11.49 14.85 10.28
C PRO A 308 13.02 14.98 10.15
N ALA A 309 13.52 16.17 9.82
CA ALA A 309 14.95 16.39 9.64
C ALA A 309 15.79 16.00 10.88
N GLN A 310 15.24 16.18 12.09
CA GLN A 310 15.90 15.72 13.31
C GLN A 310 15.97 14.19 13.39
N LEU A 311 14.90 13.48 13.03
CA LEU A 311 14.89 12.02 13.01
C LEU A 311 15.89 11.46 11.99
N MET A 312 16.07 12.13 10.84
CA MET A 312 17.10 11.78 9.86
C MET A 312 18.51 11.94 10.44
N LYS A 313 18.77 13.00 11.24
CA LYS A 313 20.06 13.17 11.92
C LYS A 313 20.28 12.10 12.99
N ASP A 314 19.26 11.79 13.77
CA ASP A 314 19.34 10.75 14.80
C ASP A 314 19.61 9.39 14.14
N LEU A 315 18.92 9.05 13.04
CA LEU A 315 19.18 7.84 12.26
C LEU A 315 20.61 7.75 11.74
N ALA A 316 21.21 8.88 11.36
CA ALA A 316 22.60 8.92 10.86
C ALA A 316 23.66 8.77 11.96
N SER A 317 23.32 8.99 13.23
CA SER A 317 24.30 9.14 14.31
C SER A 317 24.08 8.23 15.52
N GLU A 318 22.85 7.76 15.75
CA GLU A 318 22.48 6.92 16.87
C GLU A 318 22.20 5.47 16.44
N PRO A 319 22.45 4.47 17.29
CA PRO A 319 22.17 3.07 16.99
C PRO A 319 20.66 2.76 17.06
N LEU A 320 19.90 3.22 16.06
CA LEU A 320 18.43 3.13 16.04
C LEU A 320 17.88 1.92 15.26
N THR A 321 18.72 1.21 14.52
CA THR A 321 18.28 0.12 13.63
C THR A 321 18.84 -1.22 14.09
N VAL A 322 17.98 -2.13 14.55
CA VAL A 322 18.43 -3.46 15.00
C VAL A 322 18.64 -4.40 13.81
N ASN A 323 19.83 -4.98 13.78
CA ASN A 323 20.27 -5.98 12.81
C ASN A 323 20.28 -7.33 13.51
N SER A 324 19.65 -8.34 12.89
CA SER A 324 19.55 -9.71 13.41
C SER A 324 19.66 -10.74 12.29
N HIS A 325 20.60 -10.50 11.38
CA HIS A 325 20.85 -11.30 10.18
C HIS A 325 22.27 -11.88 10.18
N LYS A 326 22.52 -12.86 9.31
CA LYS A 326 23.84 -13.48 9.09
C LYS A 326 24.36 -13.25 7.67
N TRP A 327 23.50 -12.76 6.79
CA TRP A 327 23.73 -12.64 5.36
C TRP A 327 23.32 -11.24 4.94
N SER A 328 24.19 -10.57 4.18
CA SER A 328 23.93 -9.23 3.67
C SER A 328 24.30 -9.13 2.19
N LEU A 329 23.71 -8.19 1.48
CA LEU A 329 24.17 -7.79 0.15
C LEU A 329 25.38 -6.86 0.28
N GLY A 330 26.59 -7.39 0.06
CA GLY A 330 27.81 -6.58 0.07
C GLY A 330 27.83 -5.53 -1.05
N MET A 331 28.37 -4.35 -0.78
CA MET A 331 28.42 -3.23 -1.73
C MET A 331 29.21 -3.56 -3.00
N LEU A 332 30.28 -4.37 -2.90
CA LEU A 332 31.00 -4.85 -4.09
C LEU A 332 30.10 -5.68 -5.01
N THR A 333 29.28 -6.56 -4.43
CA THR A 333 28.36 -7.42 -5.19
C THR A 333 27.22 -6.60 -5.80
N TYR A 334 26.68 -5.62 -5.06
CA TYR A 334 25.72 -4.67 -5.63
C TYR A 334 26.33 -3.91 -6.82
N ASN A 335 27.52 -3.32 -6.64
CA ASN A 335 28.18 -2.49 -7.65
C ASN A 335 28.56 -3.24 -8.95
N THR A 336 28.68 -4.57 -8.88
CA THR A 336 29.01 -5.44 -10.02
C THR A 336 27.79 -6.18 -10.60
N ASN A 337 26.61 -6.05 -9.98
CA ASN A 337 25.38 -6.66 -10.45
C ASN A 337 24.50 -5.62 -11.17
N GLU A 338 24.51 -5.66 -12.50
CA GLU A 338 23.80 -4.69 -13.34
C GLU A 338 22.28 -4.73 -13.17
N GLU A 339 21.68 -5.90 -12.90
CA GLU A 339 20.23 -6.01 -12.65
C GLU A 339 19.84 -5.27 -11.37
N LEU A 340 20.60 -5.47 -10.28
CA LEU A 340 20.33 -4.78 -9.02
C LEU A 340 20.57 -3.28 -9.11
N LYS A 341 21.65 -2.84 -9.76
CA LYS A 341 21.94 -1.40 -9.92
C LYS A 341 20.90 -0.68 -10.75
N LYS A 342 20.41 -1.33 -11.80
CA LYS A 342 19.36 -0.76 -12.66
C LYS A 342 18.02 -0.70 -11.93
N PHE A 343 17.75 -1.66 -11.04
CA PHE A 343 16.46 -1.77 -10.38
C PHE A 343 16.37 -0.97 -9.08
N TYR A 344 17.40 -1.02 -8.22
CA TYR A 344 17.38 -0.45 -6.88
C TYR A 344 18.31 0.76 -6.72
N LYS A 345 17.76 1.81 -6.11
CA LYS A 345 18.49 2.91 -5.50
C LYS A 345 18.87 2.50 -4.06
N VAL A 346 20.16 2.50 -3.76
CA VAL A 346 20.65 2.32 -2.37
C VAL A 346 20.46 3.64 -1.62
N LEU A 347 19.77 3.58 -0.48
CA LEU A 347 19.47 4.73 0.37
C LEU A 347 20.36 4.79 1.60
N SER A 348 20.78 3.65 2.11
CA SER A 348 21.78 3.55 3.19
C SER A 348 22.61 2.28 3.09
N VAL A 349 23.79 2.35 3.68
CA VAL A 349 24.70 1.22 3.87
C VAL A 349 25.11 1.11 5.34
N ASN A 350 25.67 -0.05 5.70
CA ASN A 350 26.29 -0.29 7.00
C ASN A 350 27.55 -1.14 6.84
N THR A 351 28.33 -1.29 7.92
CA THR A 351 29.50 -2.17 7.94
C THR A 351 29.51 -3.03 9.20
N ASP A 352 29.95 -4.28 9.07
CA ASP A 352 30.25 -5.15 10.21
C ASP A 352 31.72 -5.07 10.66
N GLY A 353 32.47 -4.09 10.12
CA GLY A 353 33.91 -3.90 10.31
C GLY A 353 34.76 -4.54 9.20
N ASN A 354 34.21 -5.49 8.43
CA ASN A 354 34.92 -6.15 7.32
C ASN A 354 34.21 -5.93 5.98
N VAL A 355 32.89 -6.06 5.95
CA VAL A 355 32.05 -5.95 4.76
C VAL A 355 31.17 -4.72 4.92
N GLU A 356 31.24 -3.80 3.96
CA GLU A 356 30.21 -2.79 3.77
C GLU A 356 29.05 -3.42 2.98
N PHE A 357 27.83 -3.26 3.47
CA PHE A 357 26.63 -3.89 2.94
C PHE A 357 25.47 -2.90 2.83
N VAL A 358 24.59 -3.18 1.88
CA VAL A 358 23.37 -2.43 1.64
C VAL A 358 22.39 -2.66 2.79
N SER A 359 21.95 -1.60 3.45
CA SER A 359 21.02 -1.68 4.59
C SER A 359 19.61 -1.18 4.24
N THR A 360 19.45 -0.31 3.24
CA THR A 360 18.13 0.16 2.80
C THR A 360 18.11 0.48 1.32
N VAL A 361 17.05 0.07 0.63
CA VAL A 361 16.82 0.29 -0.80
C VAL A 361 15.39 0.71 -1.10
N GLU A 362 15.23 1.40 -2.21
CA GLU A 362 13.97 1.53 -2.93
C GLU A 362 14.20 1.27 -4.42
N ALA A 363 13.24 0.69 -5.14
CA ALA A 363 13.34 0.52 -6.57
C ALA A 363 13.18 1.88 -7.29
N TYR A 364 13.81 2.09 -8.45
CA TYR A 364 13.66 3.35 -9.17
C TYR A 364 12.22 3.54 -9.68
N ASP A 365 11.72 2.55 -10.43
CA ASP A 365 10.48 2.66 -11.21
C ASP A 365 9.28 1.92 -10.59
N TYR A 366 9.50 1.18 -9.50
CA TYR A 366 8.46 0.37 -8.85
C TYR A 366 8.34 0.75 -7.37
N PRO A 367 7.15 0.62 -6.75
CA PRO A 367 6.97 0.83 -5.31
C PRO A 367 7.46 -0.39 -4.51
N ILE A 368 8.72 -0.77 -4.71
CA ILE A 368 9.36 -1.88 -4.02
C ILE A 368 10.43 -1.33 -3.09
N TYR A 369 10.37 -1.73 -1.84
CA TYR A 369 11.13 -1.17 -0.73
C TYR A 369 11.76 -2.29 0.09
N GLY A 370 12.94 -2.05 0.64
CA GLY A 370 13.54 -3.04 1.51
C GLY A 370 14.51 -2.49 2.55
N THR A 371 14.47 -3.08 3.74
CA THR A 371 15.41 -2.83 4.83
C THR A 371 16.05 -4.14 5.28
N GLN A 372 17.38 -4.18 5.35
CA GLN A 372 18.08 -5.34 5.90
C GLN A 372 17.89 -5.43 7.43
N TRP A 373 17.66 -4.29 8.08
CA TRP A 373 17.36 -4.14 9.50
C TRP A 373 15.86 -4.22 9.78
N HIS A 374 15.50 -4.35 11.06
CA HIS A 374 14.13 -4.60 11.53
C HIS A 374 13.48 -3.35 12.13
N PRO A 375 12.71 -2.55 11.36
CA PRO A 375 12.02 -1.38 11.90
C PRO A 375 10.95 -1.74 12.92
N GLU A 376 10.33 -2.92 12.85
CA GLU A 376 9.22 -3.33 13.71
C GLU A 376 9.63 -3.57 15.17
N LYS A 377 10.90 -3.93 15.41
CA LYS A 377 11.32 -4.43 16.73
C LYS A 377 11.35 -3.34 17.80
N ASN A 378 11.74 -2.12 17.44
CA ASN A 378 12.01 -1.05 18.40
C ASN A 378 10.80 -0.73 19.30
N ALA A 379 9.58 -0.83 18.77
CA ALA A 379 8.36 -0.55 19.53
C ALA A 379 7.69 -1.81 20.13
N PHE A 380 7.99 -3.00 19.60
CA PHE A 380 7.14 -4.18 19.83
C PHE A 380 7.86 -5.43 20.35
N GLU A 381 9.20 -5.47 20.38
CA GLU A 381 9.96 -6.65 20.82
C GLU A 381 10.94 -6.33 21.95
N TRP A 382 10.80 -6.98 23.11
CA TRP A 382 11.60 -6.69 24.32
C TRP A 382 12.58 -7.83 24.69
N THR A 383 12.75 -8.80 23.78
CA THR A 383 13.41 -10.08 24.06
C THR A 383 14.94 -10.02 24.06
N ARG A 384 15.55 -8.92 23.60
CA ARG A 384 17.01 -8.78 23.46
C ARG A 384 17.48 -7.39 23.86
N PRO A 385 18.61 -7.26 24.59
CA PRO A 385 19.13 -5.95 25.02
C PRO A 385 19.68 -5.10 23.86
N SER A 386 19.93 -5.69 22.69
CA SER A 386 20.40 -4.97 21.51
C SER A 386 19.28 -4.29 20.72
N ILE A 387 18.01 -4.48 21.08
CA ILE A 387 16.89 -3.80 20.42
C ILE A 387 16.80 -2.37 20.98
N PRO A 388 16.87 -1.33 20.13
CA PRO A 388 16.81 0.04 20.60
C PRO A 388 15.37 0.44 20.92
N HIS A 389 15.17 0.97 22.14
CA HIS A 389 13.87 1.44 22.64
C HIS A 389 13.86 2.96 22.92
N SER A 390 14.82 3.70 22.35
CA SER A 390 14.85 5.17 22.50
C SER A 390 13.63 5.80 21.81
N PRO A 391 13.20 7.01 22.21
CA PRO A 391 12.10 7.71 21.55
C PRO A 391 12.31 7.85 20.03
N SER A 392 13.54 8.12 19.57
CA SER A 392 13.85 8.21 18.14
C SER A 392 13.81 6.85 17.43
N ALA A 393 14.18 5.75 18.11
CA ALA A 393 14.03 4.40 17.57
C ALA A 393 12.55 4.02 17.38
N VAL A 394 11.68 4.35 18.34
CA VAL A 394 10.23 4.11 18.24
C VAL A 394 9.59 5.00 17.16
N LYS A 395 9.99 6.27 17.06
CA LYS A 395 9.54 7.14 15.96
C LYS A 395 9.96 6.58 14.60
N THR A 396 11.18 6.05 14.48
CA THR A 396 11.64 5.39 13.26
C THR A 396 10.68 4.26 12.86
N THR A 397 10.28 3.40 13.79
CA THR A 397 9.26 2.36 13.52
C THR A 397 7.99 2.95 12.92
N PHE A 398 7.43 3.98 13.55
CA PHE A 398 6.19 4.60 13.08
C PHE A 398 6.34 5.20 11.68
N TYR A 399 7.38 6.02 11.42
CA TYR A 399 7.54 6.67 10.12
C TYR A 399 7.82 5.70 8.98
N MET A 400 8.50 4.57 9.26
CA MET A 400 8.69 3.50 8.26
C MET A 400 7.36 2.81 7.94
N ALA A 401 6.53 2.53 8.96
CA ALA A 401 5.20 1.96 8.76
C ALA A 401 4.27 2.93 8.02
N GLU A 402 4.25 4.20 8.44
CA GLU A 402 3.45 5.27 7.84
C GLU A 402 3.77 5.43 6.37
N PHE A 403 5.05 5.45 6.01
CA PHE A 403 5.48 5.48 4.63
C PHE A 403 4.88 4.30 3.84
N PHE A 404 5.10 3.07 4.28
CA PHE A 404 4.62 1.91 3.53
C PHE A 404 3.08 1.82 3.46
N VAL A 405 2.37 2.18 4.52
CA VAL A 405 0.90 2.23 4.50
C VAL A 405 0.42 3.34 3.56
N ASN A 406 1.08 4.50 3.51
CA ASN A 406 0.78 5.53 2.52
C ASN A 406 1.00 5.06 1.08
N GLU A 407 1.96 4.16 0.85
CA GLU A 407 2.12 3.52 -0.45
C GLU A 407 0.94 2.59 -0.76
N ALA A 408 0.45 1.83 0.23
CA ALA A 408 -0.67 0.92 0.06
C ALA A 408 -1.98 1.67 -0.23
N ARG A 409 -2.15 2.87 0.32
CA ARG A 409 -3.31 3.76 0.05
C ARG A 409 -3.42 4.20 -1.42
N LYS A 410 -2.39 3.99 -2.25
CA LYS A 410 -2.36 4.40 -3.66
C LYS A 410 -3.01 3.41 -4.63
N ASN A 411 -3.52 2.27 -4.15
CA ASN A 411 -4.46 1.43 -4.90
C ASN A 411 -5.72 1.14 -4.09
N PHE A 412 -6.72 0.65 -4.81
CA PHE A 412 -8.07 0.45 -4.30
C PHE A 412 -8.51 -1.01 -4.42
N HIS A 413 -7.54 -1.93 -4.45
CA HIS A 413 -7.79 -3.35 -4.27
C HIS A 413 -8.64 -3.58 -3.03
N LYS A 414 -9.55 -4.55 -3.11
CA LYS A 414 -10.43 -4.89 -2.00
C LYS A 414 -11.02 -6.27 -2.19
N PHE A 415 -11.40 -6.86 -1.08
CA PHE A 415 -12.16 -8.10 -1.08
C PHE A 415 -13.50 -7.93 -1.81
N GLU A 416 -13.96 -9.01 -2.46
CA GLU A 416 -15.23 -9.01 -3.19
C GLU A 416 -16.42 -8.76 -2.27
N THR A 417 -16.33 -9.24 -1.02
CA THR A 417 -17.37 -9.13 0.02
C THR A 417 -16.75 -8.80 1.37
N GLU A 418 -17.51 -8.10 2.22
CA GLU A 418 -17.12 -7.87 3.63
C GLU A 418 -16.92 -9.16 4.40
N GLU A 419 -17.74 -10.18 4.14
CA GLU A 419 -17.60 -11.47 4.81
C GLU A 419 -16.25 -12.12 4.45
N GLY A 420 -15.84 -12.02 3.18
CA GLY A 420 -14.54 -12.49 2.71
C GLY A 420 -13.39 -11.71 3.37
N GLU A 421 -13.51 -10.39 3.44
CA GLU A 421 -12.56 -9.53 4.15
C GLU A 421 -12.47 -9.90 5.63
N SER A 422 -13.60 -9.90 6.32
CA SER A 422 -13.70 -10.19 7.75
C SER A 422 -13.13 -11.56 8.08
N LYS A 423 -13.25 -12.57 7.21
CA LYS A 423 -12.65 -13.91 7.39
C LYS A 423 -11.15 -13.94 7.11
N ALA A 424 -10.65 -13.07 6.24
CA ALA A 424 -9.25 -13.01 5.86
C ALA A 424 -8.40 -12.22 6.87
N LEU A 425 -8.99 -11.31 7.64
CA LEU A 425 -8.24 -10.45 8.56
C LEU A 425 -7.53 -11.23 9.68
N ILE A 426 -6.41 -10.67 10.15
CA ILE A 426 -5.61 -11.21 11.25
C ILE A 426 -6.40 -11.34 12.57
N TYR A 427 -7.51 -10.59 12.70
CA TYR A 427 -8.38 -10.59 13.89
C TYR A 427 -9.07 -11.94 14.15
N ASN A 428 -9.08 -12.85 13.18
CA ASN A 428 -9.58 -14.22 13.36
C ASN A 428 -8.56 -15.16 14.02
N TYR A 429 -7.33 -14.69 14.26
CA TYR A 429 -6.23 -15.47 14.77
C TYR A 429 -5.78 -14.93 16.12
N ASN A 430 -5.35 -15.83 17.00
CA ASN A 430 -4.84 -15.47 18.32
C ASN A 430 -3.33 -15.72 18.36
N PRO A 431 -2.51 -14.71 18.69
CA PRO A 431 -1.09 -14.93 18.85
C PRO A 431 -0.80 -15.65 20.17
N VAL A 432 0.25 -16.47 20.16
CA VAL A 432 0.78 -17.16 21.35
C VAL A 432 1.94 -16.37 21.92
N TYR A 433 2.07 -16.31 23.24
CA TYR A 433 3.24 -15.75 23.91
C TYR A 433 4.46 -16.66 23.72
N THR A 434 5.51 -16.15 23.08
CA THR A 434 6.74 -16.89 22.74
C THR A 434 8.02 -16.24 23.27
N GLY A 435 7.91 -15.11 24.01
CA GLY A 435 9.05 -14.30 24.47
C GLY A 435 10.11 -15.04 25.30
N THR A 436 9.71 -16.09 26.03
CA THR A 436 10.64 -16.90 26.85
C THR A 436 11.47 -17.90 26.04
N LYS A 437 11.06 -18.23 24.81
CA LYS A 437 11.65 -19.30 23.99
C LYS A 437 12.12 -18.82 22.62
N SER A 438 11.76 -17.61 22.22
CA SER A 438 11.99 -17.09 20.87
C SER A 438 12.61 -15.68 20.89
N ALA A 439 12.82 -15.10 19.71
CA ALA A 439 13.24 -13.69 19.54
C ALA A 439 12.04 -12.74 19.40
N PHE A 440 10.82 -13.25 19.57
CA PHE A 440 9.56 -12.55 19.45
C PHE A 440 8.77 -12.70 20.75
N GLU A 441 8.11 -11.64 21.21
CA GLU A 441 7.20 -11.67 22.35
C GLU A 441 5.97 -12.52 22.04
N GLN A 442 5.42 -12.33 20.84
CA GLN A 442 4.19 -12.97 20.38
C GLN A 442 4.31 -13.43 18.94
N THR A 443 3.75 -14.59 18.65
CA THR A 443 3.74 -15.21 17.32
C THR A 443 2.35 -15.73 16.99
N TYR A 444 1.85 -15.42 15.79
CA TYR A 444 0.70 -16.10 15.21
C TYR A 444 1.18 -17.38 14.53
N PHE A 445 0.56 -18.51 14.85
CA PHE A 445 0.79 -19.79 14.18
C PHE A 445 -0.47 -20.17 13.37
N PHE A 446 -0.27 -20.85 12.25
CA PHE A 446 -1.31 -21.19 11.26
C PHE A 446 -1.24 -22.65 10.81
#